data_AF-W5NMD1-F1
#
_entry.id   AF-W5NMD1-F1
#
_cell.length_a   1.000
_cell.length_b   1.000
_cell.length_c   1.000
_cell.angle_alpha   90.00
_cell.angle_beta   90.00
_cell.angle_gamma   90.00
#
_symmetry.space_group_name_H-M   'P 1'
#
loop_
_entity.id
_entity.type
_entity.pdbx_description
1 polymer ?
#
loop_
_entity_poly.entity_id
_entity_poly.type
_entity_poly.pdbx_seq_one_letter_code
_entity_poly.pdbx_strand_id
1 'polypeptide(L)'
;MERVEEWVMENKEKIEQGVEIMGKGCEILAATVGQLHPILEAVFVASKEILCNPESKEAKYLTEQFEKVNQRLEGIQDDIESIQRERQKISMNKQNFDLEVQMISQYEKYLEFVSAKPKFKEVRKDKFMNHFQATDGDMNLDALYNAVIGENLSGESVLETVLVTEERSRRAVEEFCAQLKKLFLVGLIAVMGHASLKEGAVGEALMREWGQRMEEVERRMKAAVDDCTNNFAAQARTDMENQVRDKQAKLDQEFVQPLLDFLGKKYDWVFWSVRVFSHSGLWFWNWLAGKKYQGSGGGNFFDVVTKHNVKVVVSYSVGPTPINKSKIQELIERQKMTSNMVDLAQSIYNGVPKCIVHAISRYKDVVESNNFPEDCYYYTKHKKAYLCIHSE
;
A
#
# COMPACT_ATOMS: atom_id res chain seq x y z
N MET A 1 18.98 25.26 -31.41
CA MET A 1 17.66 25.88 -31.26
C MET A 1 16.59 24.95 -31.82
N GLU A 2 16.65 24.54 -33.09
CA GLU A 2 15.68 23.60 -33.72
C GLU A 2 15.48 22.27 -32.94
N ARG A 3 16.56 21.68 -32.40
CA ARG A 3 16.49 20.38 -31.68
C ARG A 3 15.73 20.41 -30.34
N VAL A 4 15.69 21.55 -29.63
CA VAL A 4 14.99 21.63 -28.33
C VAL A 4 13.52 21.95 -28.52
N GLU A 5 13.19 22.83 -29.46
CA GLU A 5 11.81 23.13 -29.84
C GLU A 5 11.08 21.88 -30.34
N GLU A 6 11.71 21.11 -31.25
CA GLU A 6 11.19 19.84 -31.74
C GLU A 6 11.00 18.81 -30.61
N TRP A 7 11.99 18.66 -29.72
CA TRP A 7 11.91 17.75 -28.59
C TRP A 7 10.78 18.12 -27.61
N VAL A 8 10.62 19.40 -27.30
CA VAL A 8 9.54 19.89 -26.42
C VAL A 8 8.17 19.60 -27.05
N MET A 9 8.02 19.82 -28.36
CA MET A 9 6.79 19.52 -29.09
C MET A 9 6.44 18.03 -29.04
N GLU A 10 7.41 17.15 -29.25
CA GLU A 10 7.21 15.69 -29.24
C GLU A 10 6.94 15.11 -27.84
N ASN A 11 7.48 15.74 -26.78
CA ASN A 11 7.44 15.19 -25.44
C ASN A 11 6.52 15.96 -24.48
N LYS A 12 5.86 17.03 -24.94
CA LYS A 12 4.97 17.87 -24.13
C LYS A 12 3.95 17.07 -23.31
N GLU A 13 3.21 16.19 -23.98
CA GLU A 13 2.18 15.38 -23.34
C GLU A 13 2.76 14.44 -22.27
N LYS A 14 3.91 13.82 -22.55
CA LYS A 14 4.59 12.92 -21.60
C LYS A 14 5.08 13.67 -20.37
N ILE A 15 5.57 14.90 -20.55
CA ILE A 15 5.99 15.77 -19.44
C ILE A 15 4.79 16.12 -18.57
N GLU A 16 3.69 16.56 -19.18
CA GLU A 16 2.47 16.94 -18.46
C GLU A 16 1.87 15.74 -17.71
N GLN A 17 1.83 14.56 -18.34
CA GLN A 17 1.41 13.31 -17.68
C GLN A 17 2.34 12.95 -16.52
N GLY A 18 3.67 13.06 -16.71
CA GLY A 18 4.64 12.82 -15.64
C GLY A 18 4.40 13.72 -14.43
N VAL A 19 4.19 15.02 -14.64
CA VAL A 19 3.85 15.99 -13.59
C VAL A 19 2.53 15.62 -12.90
N GLU A 20 1.53 15.14 -13.63
CA GLU A 20 0.26 14.70 -13.06
C GLU A 20 0.43 13.44 -12.19
N ILE A 21 1.20 12.46 -12.66
CA ILE A 21 1.47 11.20 -11.95
C ILE A 21 2.20 11.47 -10.63
N MET A 22 3.08 12.47 -10.56
CA MET A 22 3.71 12.88 -9.30
C MET A 22 2.70 13.40 -8.26
N GLY A 23 1.58 13.95 -8.72
CA GLY A 23 0.49 14.40 -7.84
C GLY A 23 -0.47 13.29 -7.43
N LYS A 24 -0.37 12.10 -8.03
CA LYS A 24 -1.19 10.93 -7.67
C LYS A 24 -0.48 10.18 -6.54
N GLY A 25 -1.24 9.83 -5.49
CA GLY A 25 -0.74 8.99 -4.41
C GLY A 25 -0.46 7.55 -4.86
N CYS A 26 -0.15 6.67 -3.90
CA CYS A 26 0.23 5.28 -4.20
C CYS A 26 -0.90 4.35 -4.68
N GLU A 27 -2.13 4.85 -4.81
CA GLU A 27 -3.27 4.09 -5.33
C GLU A 27 -3.04 3.53 -6.76
N ILE A 28 -1.99 3.98 -7.44
CA ILE A 28 -1.69 3.64 -8.84
C ILE A 28 -0.25 3.11 -9.02
N LEU A 29 0.42 2.60 -7.97
CA LEU A 29 1.81 2.11 -8.08
C LEU A 29 2.06 1.18 -9.29
N ALA A 30 1.09 0.30 -9.59
CA ALA A 30 1.17 -0.62 -10.73
C ALA A 30 1.13 0.07 -12.09
N ALA A 31 0.41 1.19 -12.23
CA ALA A 31 0.40 1.92 -13.50
C ALA A 31 1.59 2.87 -13.62
N THR A 32 2.33 3.16 -12.53
CA THR A 32 3.44 4.12 -12.58
C THR A 32 4.80 3.56 -13.01
N VAL A 33 4.95 2.24 -13.12
CA VAL A 33 6.23 1.61 -13.50
C VAL A 33 6.73 2.15 -14.85
N GLY A 34 7.94 2.71 -14.86
CA GLY A 34 8.58 3.26 -16.05
C GLY A 34 8.06 4.64 -16.48
N GLN A 35 7.08 5.20 -15.79
CA GLN A 35 6.49 6.51 -16.13
C GLN A 35 7.33 7.70 -15.67
N LEU A 36 8.39 7.48 -14.89
CA LEU A 36 9.32 8.54 -14.45
C LEU A 36 10.36 8.93 -15.51
N HIS A 37 10.59 8.08 -16.53
CA HIS A 37 11.59 8.33 -17.57
C HIS A 37 11.45 9.69 -18.28
N PRO A 38 10.25 10.09 -18.77
CA PRO A 38 10.08 11.37 -19.48
C PRO A 38 10.40 12.60 -18.61
N ILE A 39 10.23 12.49 -17.29
CA ILE A 39 10.55 13.56 -16.35
C ILE A 39 12.07 13.72 -16.24
N LEU A 40 12.80 12.61 -16.14
CA LEU A 40 14.27 12.64 -16.05
C LEU A 40 14.89 13.23 -17.32
N GLU A 41 14.36 12.84 -18.49
CA GLU A 41 14.72 13.42 -19.77
C GLU A 41 14.45 14.93 -19.82
N ALA A 42 13.27 15.36 -19.38
CA ALA A 42 12.91 16.76 -19.33
C ALA A 42 13.86 17.57 -18.44
N VAL A 43 14.24 17.03 -17.28
CA VAL A 43 15.17 17.71 -16.37
C VAL A 43 16.54 17.92 -17.03
N PHE A 44 17.02 16.88 -17.70
CA PHE A 44 18.30 16.91 -18.38
C PHE A 44 18.31 17.93 -19.53
N VAL A 45 17.29 17.93 -20.39
CA VAL A 45 17.17 18.89 -21.51
C VAL A 45 17.01 20.32 -20.99
N ALA A 46 16.12 20.50 -20.01
CA ALA A 46 15.77 21.82 -19.49
C ALA A 46 16.94 22.52 -18.81
N SER A 47 17.74 21.82 -18.00
CA SER A 47 18.86 22.44 -17.27
C SER A 47 19.86 23.12 -18.21
N LYS A 48 20.13 22.50 -19.36
CA LYS A 48 21.02 23.04 -20.39
C LYS A 48 20.39 24.22 -21.14
N GLU A 49 19.14 24.09 -21.56
CA GLU A 49 18.43 25.16 -22.29
C GLU A 49 18.24 26.41 -21.40
N ILE A 50 17.85 26.21 -20.14
CA ILE A 50 17.66 27.27 -19.15
C ILE A 50 18.97 28.03 -18.86
N LEU A 51 20.13 27.37 -18.97
CA LEU A 51 21.42 28.03 -18.83
C LEU A 51 21.80 28.80 -20.10
N CYS A 52 21.73 28.16 -21.26
CA CYS A 52 22.25 28.70 -22.52
C CYS A 52 21.34 29.77 -23.15
N ASN A 53 20.02 29.67 -22.93
CA ASN A 53 19.03 30.52 -23.57
C ASN A 53 17.82 30.78 -22.65
N PRO A 54 18.03 31.44 -21.49
CA PRO A 54 17.03 31.57 -20.43
C PRO A 54 15.75 32.33 -20.82
N GLU A 55 15.78 33.09 -21.92
CA GLU A 55 14.62 33.88 -22.36
C GLU A 55 13.78 33.19 -23.45
N SER A 56 14.20 32.01 -23.92
CA SER A 56 13.47 31.23 -24.93
C SER A 56 12.09 30.79 -24.45
N LYS A 57 11.20 30.49 -25.40
CA LYS A 57 9.86 30.00 -25.06
C LYS A 57 9.94 28.63 -24.40
N GLU A 58 10.90 27.82 -24.86
CA GLU A 58 11.19 26.47 -24.38
C GLU A 58 11.72 26.53 -22.94
N ALA A 59 12.68 27.43 -22.65
CA ALA A 59 13.21 27.62 -21.30
C ALA A 59 12.12 28.06 -20.32
N LYS A 60 11.23 28.98 -20.73
CA LYS A 60 10.10 29.42 -19.91
C LYS A 60 9.11 28.29 -19.64
N TYR A 61 8.70 27.57 -20.69
CA TYR A 61 7.81 26.42 -20.56
C TYR A 61 8.37 25.35 -19.61
N LEU A 62 9.65 24.98 -19.77
CA LEU A 62 10.28 23.96 -18.93
C LEU A 62 10.42 24.45 -17.47
N THR A 63 10.70 25.73 -17.25
CA THR A 63 10.69 26.34 -15.91
C THR A 63 9.30 26.24 -15.25
N GLU A 64 8.22 26.52 -15.99
CA GLU A 64 6.84 26.36 -15.48
C GLU A 64 6.51 24.90 -15.13
N GLN A 65 7.00 23.92 -15.90
CA GLN A 65 6.80 22.52 -15.55
C GLN A 65 7.55 22.13 -14.27
N PHE A 66 8.77 22.65 -14.06
CA PHE A 66 9.50 22.46 -12.80
C PHE A 66 8.80 23.07 -11.60
N GLU A 67 8.19 24.25 -11.76
CA GLU A 67 7.38 24.85 -10.69
C GLU A 67 6.20 23.95 -10.32
N LYS A 68 5.53 23.33 -11.30
CA LYS A 68 4.47 22.34 -11.03
C LYS A 68 5.01 21.10 -10.33
N VAL A 69 6.17 20.57 -10.74
CA VAL A 69 6.83 19.45 -10.04
C VAL A 69 7.10 19.83 -8.58
N ASN A 70 7.67 21.02 -8.34
CA ASN A 70 7.95 21.51 -6.99
C ASN A 70 6.67 21.65 -6.14
N GLN A 71 5.58 22.16 -6.72
CA GLN A 71 4.27 22.20 -6.05
C GLN A 71 3.76 20.79 -5.67
N ARG A 72 4.04 19.77 -6.48
CA ARG A 72 3.70 18.37 -6.14
C ARG A 72 4.61 17.76 -5.07
N LEU A 73 5.80 18.33 -4.89
CA LEU A 73 6.77 17.93 -3.86
C LEU A 73 6.67 18.76 -2.59
N GLU A 74 5.70 19.68 -2.48
CA GLU A 74 5.39 20.35 -1.22
C GLU A 74 5.07 19.32 -0.13
N GLY A 75 5.54 19.58 1.10
CA GLY A 75 5.40 18.66 2.24
C GLY A 75 6.44 17.53 2.29
N ILE A 76 7.42 17.48 1.38
CA ILE A 76 8.46 16.44 1.38
C ILE A 76 9.31 16.39 2.67
N GLN A 77 9.40 17.50 3.40
CA GLN A 77 10.05 17.52 4.72
C GLN A 77 9.29 16.66 5.74
N ASP A 78 7.95 16.73 5.77
CA ASP A 78 7.11 15.88 6.62
C ASP A 78 7.20 14.41 6.19
N ASP A 79 7.25 14.17 4.87
CA ASP A 79 7.45 12.83 4.30
C ASP A 79 8.80 12.24 4.74
N ILE A 80 9.85 13.05 4.80
CA ILE A 80 11.17 12.63 5.29
C ILE A 80 11.15 12.34 6.77
N GLU A 81 10.50 13.16 7.60
CA GLU A 81 10.35 12.83 9.02
C GLU A 81 9.60 11.50 9.23
N SER A 82 8.67 11.16 8.34
CA SER A 82 7.98 9.86 8.34
C SER A 82 8.90 8.71 7.92
N ILE A 83 9.59 8.82 6.77
CA ILE A 83 10.61 7.84 6.33
C ILE A 83 11.66 7.64 7.42
N GLN A 84 12.13 8.72 8.03
CA GLN A 84 13.12 8.71 9.10
C GLN A 84 12.63 7.98 10.33
N ARG A 85 11.39 8.23 10.76
CA ARG A 85 10.80 7.49 11.89
C ARG A 85 10.76 5.99 11.60
N GLU A 86 10.33 5.59 10.41
CA GLU A 86 10.32 4.18 10.03
C GLU A 86 11.73 3.58 10.00
N ARG A 87 12.71 4.29 9.41
CA ARG A 87 14.10 3.84 9.37
C ARG A 87 14.78 3.84 10.76
N GLN A 88 14.41 4.75 11.67
CA GLN A 88 14.92 4.81 13.04
C GLN A 88 14.40 3.67 13.92
N LYS A 89 13.17 3.17 13.68
CA LYS A 89 12.68 1.94 14.33
C LYS A 89 13.57 0.72 14.00
N ILE A 90 14.30 0.79 12.89
CA ILE A 90 15.03 -0.33 12.28
C ILE A 90 16.54 -0.25 12.55
N SER A 91 17.13 0.95 12.59
CA SER A 91 18.57 1.13 12.68
C SER A 91 18.96 2.22 13.67
N MET A 92 19.87 1.89 14.60
CA MET A 92 20.55 2.87 15.47
C MET A 92 21.57 3.75 14.72
N ASN A 93 21.55 3.78 13.37
CA ASN A 93 22.65 4.34 12.60
C ASN A 93 22.33 5.75 12.07
N LYS A 94 22.94 6.76 12.70
CA LYS A 94 22.88 8.19 12.34
C LYS A 94 23.20 8.49 10.87
N GLN A 95 23.98 7.64 10.18
CA GLN A 95 24.42 7.89 8.80
C GLN A 95 23.28 7.94 7.78
N ASN A 96 22.14 7.30 8.05
CA ASN A 96 20.99 7.35 7.15
C ASN A 96 20.21 8.67 7.21
N PHE A 97 20.37 9.44 8.30
CA PHE A 97 19.68 10.72 8.52
C PHE A 97 20.25 11.84 7.63
N ASP A 98 21.54 11.78 7.33
CA ASP A 98 22.22 12.83 6.58
C ASP A 98 21.88 12.76 5.08
N LEU A 99 21.63 11.57 4.52
CA LEU A 99 21.43 11.40 3.06
C LEU A 99 20.16 12.09 2.55
N GLU A 100 19.04 11.96 3.25
CA GLU A 100 17.75 12.52 2.82
C GLU A 100 17.78 14.05 2.85
N VAL A 101 18.35 14.60 3.94
CA VAL A 101 18.54 16.04 4.13
C VAL A 101 19.48 16.59 3.06
N GLN A 102 20.57 15.88 2.77
CA GLN A 102 21.49 16.28 1.72
C GLN A 102 20.80 16.28 0.34
N MET A 103 20.05 15.24 -0.03
CA MET A 103 19.31 15.18 -1.30
C MET A 103 18.31 16.34 -1.45
N ILE A 104 17.54 16.67 -0.42
CA ILE A 104 16.66 17.86 -0.48
C ILE A 104 17.50 19.12 -0.69
N SER A 105 18.55 19.31 0.10
CA SER A 105 19.34 20.54 0.03
C SER A 105 19.97 20.72 -1.36
N GLN A 106 20.37 19.64 -2.02
CA GLN A 106 20.84 19.65 -3.41
C GLN A 106 19.74 20.10 -4.37
N TYR A 107 18.54 19.55 -4.22
CA TYR A 107 17.37 19.91 -5.03
C TYR A 107 16.93 21.35 -4.81
N GLU A 108 16.92 21.86 -3.58
CA GLU A 108 16.61 23.26 -3.27
C GLU A 108 17.58 24.20 -3.98
N LYS A 109 18.89 23.89 -3.99
CA LYS A 109 19.88 24.68 -4.74
C LYS A 109 19.68 24.58 -6.24
N TYR A 110 19.26 23.42 -6.74
CA TYR A 110 18.89 23.26 -8.14
C TYR A 110 17.69 24.14 -8.51
N LEU A 111 16.65 24.19 -7.68
CA LEU A 111 15.48 25.05 -7.89
C LEU A 111 15.84 26.54 -7.84
N GLU A 112 16.73 26.94 -6.93
CA GLU A 112 17.27 28.31 -6.90
C GLU A 112 17.96 28.67 -8.22
N PHE A 113 18.64 27.71 -8.85
CA PHE A 113 19.22 27.87 -10.18
C PHE A 113 18.13 27.98 -11.26
N VAL A 114 17.20 27.02 -11.34
CA VAL A 114 16.13 26.99 -12.34
C VAL A 114 15.25 28.25 -12.30
N SER A 115 14.98 28.78 -11.11
CA SER A 115 14.10 29.95 -10.91
C SER A 115 14.86 31.30 -10.96
N ALA A 116 16.19 31.28 -11.12
CA ALA A 116 16.99 32.50 -11.11
C ALA A 116 16.68 33.40 -12.31
N LYS A 117 16.64 34.72 -12.09
CA LYS A 117 16.64 35.70 -13.18
C LYS A 117 17.91 35.53 -14.05
N PRO A 118 17.87 35.81 -15.36
CA PRO A 118 18.99 35.58 -16.28
C PRO A 118 20.34 36.09 -15.77
N LYS A 119 20.38 37.33 -15.23
CA LYS A 119 21.60 37.95 -14.69
C LYS A 119 22.23 37.25 -13.48
N PHE A 120 21.51 36.32 -12.83
CA PHE A 120 21.97 35.57 -11.67
C PHE A 120 22.13 34.08 -11.95
N LYS A 121 21.84 33.61 -13.19
CA LYS A 121 21.86 32.18 -13.54
C LYS A 121 23.22 31.53 -13.28
N GLU A 122 24.31 32.11 -13.77
CA GLU A 122 25.66 31.56 -13.58
C GLU A 122 26.05 31.48 -12.11
N VAL A 123 25.82 32.55 -11.34
CA VAL A 123 26.13 32.54 -9.89
C VAL A 123 25.32 31.49 -9.13
N ARG A 124 24.07 31.24 -9.52
CA ARG A 124 23.23 30.20 -8.89
C ARG A 124 23.61 28.80 -9.35
N LYS A 125 23.99 28.63 -10.62
CA LYS A 125 24.60 27.40 -11.13
C LYS A 125 25.84 27.04 -10.31
N ASP A 126 26.79 27.95 -10.15
CA ASP A 126 28.03 27.67 -9.40
C ASP A 126 27.75 27.26 -7.95
N LYS A 127 26.78 27.92 -7.30
CA LYS A 127 26.33 27.54 -5.95
C LYS A 127 25.75 26.13 -5.91
N PHE A 128 24.89 25.78 -6.87
CA PHE A 128 24.34 24.44 -6.98
C PHE A 128 25.45 23.39 -7.21
N MET A 129 26.34 23.62 -8.18
CA MET A 129 27.41 22.68 -8.52
C MET A 129 28.35 22.44 -7.33
N ASN A 130 28.75 23.50 -6.62
CA ASN A 130 29.60 23.39 -5.43
C ASN A 130 28.88 22.68 -4.28
N HIS A 131 27.60 23.01 -4.04
CA HIS A 131 26.82 22.39 -2.98
C HIS A 131 26.59 20.90 -3.24
N PHE A 132 26.29 20.52 -4.48
CA PHE A 132 26.11 19.12 -4.89
C PHE A 132 27.36 18.30 -4.59
N GLN A 133 28.54 18.79 -4.96
CA GLN A 133 29.81 18.10 -4.67
C GLN A 133 30.15 18.06 -3.18
N ALA A 134 29.79 19.10 -2.42
CA ALA A 134 30.07 19.18 -0.98
C ALA A 134 29.11 18.33 -0.11
N THR A 135 28.03 17.82 -0.70
CA THR A 135 26.99 17.03 -0.01
C THR A 135 26.87 15.64 -0.61
N ASP A 136 28.01 14.98 -0.84
CA ASP A 136 28.12 13.60 -1.31
C ASP A 136 27.51 13.30 -2.70
N GLY A 137 27.09 14.32 -3.45
CA GLY A 137 26.69 14.22 -4.84
C GLY A 137 25.62 13.14 -5.09
N ASP A 138 25.91 12.24 -6.04
CA ASP A 138 25.07 11.11 -6.43
C ASP A 138 25.15 9.91 -5.47
N MET A 139 26.14 9.86 -4.57
CA MET A 139 26.30 8.74 -3.63
C MET A 139 25.10 8.57 -2.70
N ASN A 140 24.41 9.67 -2.36
CA ASN A 140 23.18 9.61 -1.55
C ASN A 140 22.05 8.87 -2.25
N LEU A 141 21.88 9.11 -3.55
CA LEU A 141 20.86 8.45 -4.36
C LEU A 141 21.21 6.98 -4.59
N ASP A 142 22.49 6.67 -4.80
CA ASP A 142 23.00 5.28 -4.84
C ASP A 142 22.73 4.53 -3.53
N ALA A 143 23.01 5.16 -2.38
CA ALA A 143 22.76 4.57 -1.08
C ALA A 143 21.27 4.29 -0.85
N LEU A 144 20.39 5.20 -1.28
CA LEU A 144 18.95 5.00 -1.22
C LEU A 144 18.49 3.84 -2.10
N TYR A 145 18.98 3.78 -3.35
CA TYR A 145 18.73 2.67 -4.27
C TYR A 145 19.13 1.33 -3.66
N ASN A 146 20.37 1.23 -3.16
CA ASN A 146 20.90 0.03 -2.52
C ASN A 146 20.08 -0.38 -1.28
N ALA A 147 19.57 0.60 -0.51
CA ALA A 147 18.70 0.32 0.62
C ALA A 147 17.35 -0.30 0.21
N VAL A 148 16.81 0.07 -0.96
CA VAL A 148 15.57 -0.51 -1.51
C VAL A 148 15.80 -1.92 -2.01
N ILE A 149 16.86 -2.16 -2.78
CA ILE A 149 17.12 -3.47 -3.37
C ILE A 149 17.73 -4.48 -2.39
N GLY A 150 18.16 -4.02 -1.19
CA GLY A 150 18.75 -4.85 -0.15
C GLY A 150 20.27 -5.05 -0.29
N GLU A 151 20.93 -4.30 -1.18
CA GLU A 151 22.39 -4.33 -1.39
C GLU A 151 23.11 -3.31 -0.49
N ASN A 152 22.68 -3.22 0.77
CA ASN A 152 23.28 -2.35 1.79
C ASN A 152 24.11 -3.17 2.80
N LEU A 153 24.83 -2.49 3.70
CA LEU A 153 25.70 -3.16 4.70
C LEU A 153 24.93 -4.11 5.64
N SER A 154 23.64 -3.89 5.86
CA SER A 154 22.78 -4.78 6.65
C SER A 154 22.27 -6.00 5.87
N GLY A 155 22.27 -5.96 4.54
CA GLY A 155 21.67 -6.98 3.68
C GLY A 155 20.13 -7.02 3.70
N GLU A 156 19.49 -6.12 4.45
CA GLU A 156 18.04 -6.06 4.60
C GLU A 156 17.46 -4.95 3.72
N SER A 157 16.38 -5.25 2.99
CA SER A 157 15.64 -4.25 2.22
C SER A 157 14.80 -3.37 3.16
N VAL A 158 14.81 -2.06 2.91
CA VAL A 158 13.93 -1.13 3.65
C VAL A 158 12.45 -1.48 3.45
N LEU A 159 12.07 -2.00 2.28
CA LEU A 159 10.68 -2.40 1.99
C LEU A 159 10.27 -3.64 2.78
N GLU A 160 11.12 -4.65 2.86
CA GLU A 160 10.87 -5.84 3.69
C GLU A 160 10.70 -5.48 5.16
N THR A 161 11.48 -4.50 5.61
CA THR A 161 11.40 -4.07 7.00
C THR A 161 10.12 -3.30 7.30
N VAL A 162 9.70 -2.40 6.39
CA VAL A 162 8.41 -1.71 6.52
C VAL A 162 7.25 -2.70 6.51
N LEU A 163 7.30 -3.75 5.68
CA LEU A 163 6.28 -4.81 5.70
C LEU A 163 6.14 -5.48 7.07
N VAL A 164 7.25 -5.73 7.75
CA VAL A 164 7.25 -6.38 9.07
C VAL A 164 6.78 -5.41 10.15
N THR A 165 7.34 -4.20 10.18
CA THR A 165 7.09 -3.20 11.23
C THR A 165 5.67 -2.65 11.18
N GLU A 166 5.11 -2.47 9.98
CA GLU A 166 3.73 -2.04 9.77
C GLU A 166 2.74 -3.22 9.71
N GLU A 167 3.18 -4.43 10.10
CA GLU A 167 2.36 -5.65 10.16
C GLU A 167 1.55 -5.86 8.87
N ARG A 168 2.19 -5.65 7.71
CA ARG A 168 1.60 -5.74 6.36
C ARG A 168 0.32 -4.92 6.19
N SER A 169 0.24 -3.76 6.84
CA SER A 169 -0.77 -2.75 6.56
C SER A 169 -0.55 -2.18 5.16
N ARG A 170 -1.41 -2.56 4.19
CA ARG A 170 -1.32 -2.10 2.80
C ARG A 170 -1.21 -0.58 2.71
N ARG A 171 -2.08 0.15 3.42
CA ARG A 171 -2.12 1.62 3.39
C ARG A 171 -0.81 2.24 3.90
N ALA A 172 -0.25 1.71 4.99
CA ALA A 172 1.01 2.22 5.55
C ALA A 172 2.19 1.94 4.60
N VAL A 173 2.21 0.76 3.97
CA VAL A 173 3.23 0.40 2.98
C VAL A 173 3.10 1.24 1.70
N GLU A 174 1.87 1.48 1.23
CA GLU A 174 1.59 2.39 0.12
C GLU A 174 2.06 3.81 0.46
N GLU A 175 1.74 4.34 1.63
CA GLU A 175 2.19 5.66 2.09
C GLU A 175 3.72 5.76 2.12
N PHE A 176 4.41 4.76 2.68
CA PHE A 176 5.87 4.71 2.68
C PHE A 176 6.45 4.69 1.25
N CYS A 177 5.87 3.91 0.34
CA CYS A 177 6.29 3.88 -1.06
C CYS A 177 6.11 5.25 -1.74
N ALA A 178 5.04 5.99 -1.40
CA ALA A 178 4.78 7.33 -1.93
C ALA A 178 5.88 8.30 -1.52
N GLN A 179 6.21 8.30 -0.22
CA GLN A 179 7.24 9.15 0.36
C GLN A 179 8.61 8.84 -0.26
N LEU A 180 8.95 7.55 -0.37
CA LEU A 180 10.19 7.09 -0.96
C LEU A 180 10.29 7.50 -2.44
N LYS A 181 9.19 7.43 -3.21
CA LYS A 181 9.14 7.87 -4.60
C LYS A 181 9.44 9.37 -4.75
N LYS A 182 8.87 10.21 -3.88
CA LYS A 182 9.17 11.65 -3.84
C LYS A 182 10.64 11.92 -3.55
N LEU A 183 11.22 11.19 -2.59
CA LEU A 183 12.64 11.31 -2.25
C LEU A 183 13.56 10.92 -3.43
N PHE A 184 13.27 9.80 -4.11
CA PHE A 184 14.00 9.43 -5.33
C PHE A 184 13.93 10.53 -6.38
N LEU A 185 12.74 11.10 -6.61
CA LEU A 185 12.56 12.16 -7.58
C LEU A 185 13.40 13.40 -7.25
N VAL A 186 13.42 13.83 -5.99
CA VAL A 186 14.24 14.95 -5.54
C VAL A 186 15.72 14.73 -5.83
N GLY A 187 16.26 13.56 -5.47
CA GLY A 187 17.66 13.25 -5.75
C GLY A 187 17.95 13.10 -7.24
N LEU A 188 17.05 12.45 -8.00
CA LEU A 188 17.18 12.30 -9.44
C LEU A 188 17.20 13.64 -10.16
N ILE A 189 16.34 14.58 -9.78
CA ILE A 189 16.33 15.91 -10.39
C ILE A 189 17.67 16.62 -10.14
N ALA A 190 18.20 16.55 -8.92
CA ALA A 190 19.50 17.13 -8.60
C ALA A 190 20.64 16.46 -9.41
N VAL A 191 20.67 15.13 -9.46
CA VAL A 191 21.67 14.35 -10.21
C VAL A 191 21.62 14.67 -11.70
N MET A 192 20.44 14.65 -12.31
CA MET A 192 20.26 14.95 -13.75
C MET A 192 20.56 16.41 -14.06
N GLY A 193 20.18 17.33 -13.17
CA GLY A 193 20.51 18.74 -13.26
C GLY A 193 22.02 18.99 -13.25
N HIS A 194 22.74 18.38 -12.31
CA HIS A 194 24.19 18.45 -12.23
C HIS A 194 24.86 17.84 -13.46
N ALA A 195 24.41 16.66 -13.90
CA ALA A 195 24.95 15.99 -15.08
C ALA A 195 24.74 16.78 -16.38
N SER A 196 23.60 17.45 -16.53
CA SER A 196 23.31 18.30 -17.68
C SER A 196 24.19 19.55 -17.75
N LEU A 197 24.50 20.13 -16.59
CA LEU A 197 25.31 21.34 -16.48
C LEU A 197 26.82 21.06 -16.56
N LYS A 198 27.23 19.79 -16.43
CA LYS A 198 28.61 19.33 -16.60
C LYS A 198 28.82 18.94 -18.08
N GLU A 199 29.82 19.51 -18.74
CA GLU A 199 30.09 19.23 -20.16
C GLU A 199 30.47 17.75 -20.39
N GLY A 200 29.79 17.04 -21.29
CA GLY A 200 30.21 15.71 -21.78
C GLY A 200 29.08 14.70 -22.07
N ALA A 201 29.45 13.52 -22.59
CA ALA A 201 28.56 12.40 -22.94
C ALA A 201 28.06 11.57 -21.73
N VAL A 202 28.36 12.01 -20.50
CA VAL A 202 28.03 11.30 -19.25
C VAL A 202 26.52 11.30 -18.99
N GLY A 203 25.79 12.30 -19.48
CA GLY A 203 24.37 12.48 -19.23
C GLY A 203 23.45 11.39 -19.77
N GLU A 204 23.68 10.90 -21.00
CA GLU A 204 22.83 9.87 -21.62
C GLU A 204 22.99 8.50 -20.94
N ALA A 205 24.21 8.15 -20.53
CA ALA A 205 24.48 6.91 -19.80
C ALA A 205 23.81 6.94 -18.41
N LEU A 206 23.95 8.05 -17.70
CA LEU A 206 23.35 8.26 -16.37
C LEU A 206 21.83 8.20 -16.42
N MET A 207 21.21 8.79 -17.45
CA MET A 207 19.77 8.75 -17.68
C MET A 207 19.25 7.33 -17.93
N ARG A 208 19.95 6.54 -18.75
CA ARG A 208 19.60 5.13 -18.97
C ARG A 208 19.73 4.32 -17.69
N GLU A 209 20.82 4.49 -16.97
CA GLU A 209 21.09 3.79 -15.71
C GLU A 209 20.00 4.07 -14.67
N TRP A 210 19.75 5.33 -14.37
CA TRP A 210 18.75 5.72 -13.37
C TRP A 210 17.32 5.40 -13.81
N GLY A 211 17.06 5.42 -15.11
CA GLY A 211 15.82 4.91 -15.67
C GLY A 211 15.55 3.45 -15.29
N GLN A 212 16.50 2.56 -15.58
CA GLN A 212 16.39 1.13 -15.24
C GLN A 212 16.31 0.89 -13.73
N ARG A 213 17.10 1.64 -12.94
CA ARG A 213 17.06 1.56 -11.48
C ARG A 213 15.69 1.97 -10.93
N MET A 214 15.06 2.99 -11.50
CA MET A 214 13.72 3.41 -11.08
C MET A 214 12.64 2.40 -11.45
N GLU A 215 12.72 1.75 -12.61
CA GLU A 215 11.82 0.64 -12.92
C GLU A 215 11.92 -0.49 -11.90
N GLU A 216 13.15 -0.84 -11.48
CA GLU A 216 13.38 -1.84 -10.44
C GLU A 216 12.84 -1.40 -9.08
N VAL A 217 13.07 -0.14 -8.67
CA VAL A 217 12.51 0.43 -7.44
C VAL A 217 10.98 0.36 -7.44
N GLU A 218 10.34 0.81 -8.52
CA GLU A 218 8.88 0.79 -8.66
C GLU A 218 8.33 -0.64 -8.65
N ARG A 219 9.04 -1.60 -9.27
CA ARG A 219 8.69 -3.02 -9.22
C ARG A 219 8.79 -3.59 -7.81
N ARG A 220 9.80 -3.22 -7.04
CA ARG A 220 9.99 -3.65 -5.63
C ARG A 220 8.91 -3.06 -4.73
N MET A 221 8.58 -1.77 -4.88
CA MET A 221 7.46 -1.13 -4.17
C MET A 221 6.15 -1.85 -4.47
N LYS A 222 5.87 -2.14 -5.74
CA LYS A 222 4.69 -2.91 -6.14
C LYS A 222 4.67 -4.29 -5.49
N ALA A 223 5.78 -5.02 -5.50
CA ALA A 223 5.85 -6.34 -4.89
C ALA A 223 5.56 -6.30 -3.38
N ALA A 224 5.99 -5.26 -2.67
CA ALA A 224 5.69 -5.09 -1.25
C ALA A 224 4.18 -4.84 -0.99
N VAL A 225 3.54 -3.98 -1.79
CA VAL A 225 2.09 -3.76 -1.70
C VAL A 225 1.32 -5.03 -2.08
N ASP A 226 1.75 -5.72 -3.12
CA ASP A 226 1.16 -6.99 -3.54
C ASP A 226 1.29 -8.04 -2.42
N ASP A 227 2.42 -8.11 -1.69
CA ASP A 227 2.57 -8.99 -0.52
C ASP A 227 1.49 -8.74 0.54
N CYS A 228 1.20 -7.47 0.84
CA CYS A 228 0.13 -7.10 1.78
C CYS A 228 -1.22 -7.63 1.30
N THR A 229 -1.51 -7.50 0.01
CA THR A 229 -2.81 -7.93 -0.56
C THR A 229 -2.92 -9.44 -0.75
N ASN A 230 -1.82 -10.15 -1.01
CA ASN A 230 -1.83 -11.60 -1.23
C ASN A 230 -1.79 -12.38 0.09
N ASN A 231 -1.14 -11.83 1.11
CA ASN A 231 -0.99 -12.47 2.42
C ASN A 231 -1.93 -11.90 3.49
N PHE A 232 -2.89 -11.05 3.10
CA PHE A 232 -3.79 -10.37 4.03
C PHE A 232 -4.56 -11.34 4.95
N ALA A 233 -5.00 -12.49 4.44
CA ALA A 233 -5.78 -13.45 5.23
C ALA A 233 -4.95 -14.08 6.36
N ALA A 234 -3.67 -14.39 6.08
CA ALA A 234 -2.75 -14.91 7.07
C ALA A 234 -2.41 -13.84 8.12
N GLN A 235 -2.15 -12.60 7.68
CA GLN A 235 -1.90 -11.48 8.58
C GLN A 235 -3.14 -11.16 9.43
N ALA A 236 -4.33 -11.12 8.85
CA ALA A 236 -5.58 -10.83 9.54
C ALA A 236 -5.87 -11.86 10.64
N ARG A 237 -5.51 -13.13 10.41
CA ARG A 237 -5.57 -14.16 11.45
C ARG A 237 -4.65 -13.83 12.62
N THR A 238 -3.38 -13.54 12.35
CA THR A 238 -2.39 -13.16 13.38
C THR A 238 -2.85 -11.92 14.16
N ASP A 239 -3.38 -10.92 13.46
CA ASP A 239 -3.91 -9.71 14.08
C ASP A 239 -5.11 -10.01 14.98
N MET A 240 -6.02 -10.89 14.54
CA MET A 240 -7.14 -11.34 15.37
C MET A 240 -6.67 -12.12 16.59
N GLU A 241 -5.68 -13.00 16.46
CA GLU A 241 -5.06 -13.71 17.58
C GLU A 241 -4.48 -12.72 18.60
N ASN A 242 -3.82 -11.64 18.14
CA ASN A 242 -3.31 -10.57 18.98
C ASN A 242 -4.43 -9.77 19.66
N GLN A 243 -5.46 -9.38 18.91
CA GLN A 243 -6.59 -8.58 19.40
C GLN A 243 -7.39 -9.28 20.50
N VAL A 244 -7.48 -10.61 20.47
CA VAL A 244 -8.30 -11.39 21.42
C VAL A 244 -7.50 -12.07 22.53
N ARG A 245 -6.15 -12.01 22.48
CA ARG A 245 -5.24 -12.72 23.39
C ARG A 245 -5.52 -12.46 24.86
N ASP A 246 -5.73 -11.20 25.21
CA ASP A 246 -5.85 -10.73 26.61
C ASP A 246 -7.22 -10.14 26.93
N LYS A 247 -8.15 -10.13 25.97
CA LYS A 247 -9.50 -9.60 26.20
C LYS A 247 -10.35 -10.61 26.97
N GLN A 248 -11.03 -10.13 28.02
CA GLN A 248 -12.13 -10.86 28.63
C GLN A 248 -13.31 -10.82 27.66
N ALA A 249 -13.47 -11.88 26.86
CA ALA A 249 -14.53 -11.96 25.87
C ALA A 249 -15.90 -12.06 26.56
N LYS A 250 -16.68 -10.99 26.50
CA LYS A 250 -18.12 -11.03 26.74
C LYS A 250 -18.81 -11.33 25.41
N LEU A 251 -19.85 -12.15 25.43
CA LEU A 251 -20.63 -12.46 24.23
C LEU A 251 -21.68 -11.38 23.99
N ASP A 252 -21.25 -10.23 23.51
CA ASP A 252 -22.10 -9.09 23.19
C ASP A 252 -21.58 -8.31 21.98
N GLN A 253 -22.38 -7.36 21.50
CA GLN A 253 -22.00 -6.51 20.37
C GLN A 253 -20.80 -5.61 20.68
N GLU A 254 -20.62 -5.21 21.95
CA GLU A 254 -19.48 -4.41 22.39
C GLU A 254 -18.15 -5.16 22.23
N PHE A 255 -18.17 -6.49 22.25
CA PHE A 255 -17.01 -7.32 21.94
C PHE A 255 -16.79 -7.54 20.44
N VAL A 256 -17.85 -7.77 19.65
CA VAL A 256 -17.72 -8.15 18.23
C VAL A 256 -17.46 -6.94 17.33
N GLN A 257 -18.14 -5.82 17.57
CA GLN A 257 -18.06 -4.65 16.70
C GLN A 257 -16.62 -4.09 16.59
N PRO A 258 -15.84 -3.94 17.68
CA PRO A 258 -14.47 -3.45 17.57
C PRO A 258 -13.54 -4.36 16.76
N LEU A 259 -13.82 -5.67 16.71
CA LEU A 259 -13.06 -6.62 15.87
C LEU A 259 -13.35 -6.39 14.40
N LEU A 260 -14.63 -6.18 14.06
CA LEU A 260 -15.05 -5.83 12.71
C LEU A 260 -14.48 -4.48 12.28
N ASP A 261 -14.57 -3.46 13.14
CA ASP A 261 -14.06 -2.12 12.84
C ASP A 261 -12.54 -2.14 12.60
N PHE A 262 -11.80 -2.90 13.39
CA PHE A 262 -10.37 -3.10 13.18
C PHE A 262 -10.08 -3.73 11.81
N LEU A 263 -10.77 -4.83 11.47
CA LEU A 263 -10.59 -5.52 10.19
C LEU A 263 -10.95 -4.61 9.01
N GLY A 264 -12.10 -3.94 9.08
CA GLY A 264 -12.56 -3.02 8.05
C GLY A 264 -11.66 -1.79 7.89
N LYS A 265 -11.00 -1.34 8.96
CA LYS A 265 -10.05 -0.23 8.89
C LYS A 265 -8.70 -0.64 8.29
N LYS A 266 -8.12 -1.77 8.72
CA LYS A 266 -6.80 -2.22 8.27
C LYS A 266 -6.85 -2.85 6.86
N TYR A 267 -7.94 -3.53 6.55
CA TYR A 267 -8.17 -4.22 5.29
C TYR A 267 -9.40 -3.65 4.59
N ASP A 268 -9.31 -2.38 4.23
CA ASP A 268 -10.42 -1.56 3.70
C ASP A 268 -10.93 -2.01 2.32
N TRP A 269 -10.19 -2.87 1.63
CA TRP A 269 -10.60 -3.48 0.36
C TRP A 269 -11.34 -4.82 0.53
N VAL A 270 -11.54 -5.27 1.77
CA VAL A 270 -12.09 -6.58 2.11
C VAL A 270 -13.40 -6.41 2.88
N PHE A 271 -14.38 -7.25 2.55
CA PHE A 271 -15.62 -7.37 3.29
C PHE A 271 -15.51 -8.52 4.29
N TRP A 272 -15.99 -8.30 5.50
CA TRP A 272 -15.76 -9.12 6.68
C TRP A 272 -17.08 -9.48 7.36
N SER A 273 -17.12 -10.73 7.83
CA SER A 273 -18.14 -11.25 8.73
C SER A 273 -17.44 -11.84 9.94
N VAL A 274 -17.81 -11.39 11.13
CA VAL A 274 -17.23 -11.84 12.40
C VAL A 274 -18.34 -12.50 13.20
N ARG A 275 -18.11 -13.73 13.67
CA ARG A 275 -19.02 -14.42 14.59
C ARG A 275 -18.25 -14.84 15.81
N VAL A 276 -18.82 -14.55 16.97
CA VAL A 276 -18.27 -14.93 18.26
C VAL A 276 -19.27 -15.82 18.95
N PHE A 277 -18.81 -16.97 19.42
CA PHE A 277 -19.65 -17.89 20.15
C PHE A 277 -18.86 -18.65 21.19
N SER A 278 -19.53 -19.00 22.28
CA SER A 278 -18.94 -19.81 23.35
C SER A 278 -19.78 -21.05 23.57
N HIS A 279 -19.22 -21.97 24.37
CA HIS A 279 -20.03 -23.02 24.96
C HIS A 279 -20.91 -22.38 26.04
N SER A 280 -22.15 -22.05 25.68
CA SER A 280 -23.15 -21.65 26.66
C SER A 280 -23.90 -22.87 27.20
N GLY A 281 -24.17 -22.86 28.51
CA GLY A 281 -25.12 -23.79 29.12
C GLY A 281 -24.54 -25.01 29.85
N LEU A 282 -25.45 -25.65 30.60
CA LEU A 282 -25.22 -26.86 31.38
C LEU A 282 -24.62 -27.98 30.52
N TRP A 283 -23.72 -28.78 31.11
CA TRP A 283 -22.97 -29.86 30.47
C TRP A 283 -23.80 -30.76 29.52
N PHE A 284 -25.08 -30.97 29.82
CA PHE A 284 -26.00 -31.77 29.00
C PHE A 284 -26.36 -31.15 27.63
N TRP A 285 -26.47 -29.82 27.50
CA TRP A 285 -26.74 -29.17 26.20
C TRP A 285 -25.53 -29.27 25.26
N ASN A 286 -24.32 -29.19 25.84
CA ASN A 286 -23.07 -29.40 25.11
C ASN A 286 -22.92 -30.87 24.66
N TRP A 287 -23.42 -31.83 25.43
CA TRP A 287 -23.51 -33.22 25.02
C TRP A 287 -24.51 -33.44 23.87
N LEU A 288 -25.69 -32.80 23.92
CA LEU A 288 -26.71 -32.84 22.86
C LEU A 288 -26.24 -32.23 21.53
N ALA A 289 -25.41 -31.18 21.58
CA ALA A 289 -24.82 -30.58 20.38
C ALA A 289 -23.77 -31.49 19.71
N GLY A 290 -23.22 -32.47 20.44
CA GLY A 290 -22.17 -33.36 19.95
C GLY A 290 -20.87 -32.63 19.57
N LYS A 291 -19.94 -33.35 18.94
CA LYS A 291 -18.64 -32.78 18.48
C LYS A 291 -18.74 -31.93 17.20
N LYS A 292 -19.88 -31.98 16.49
CA LYS A 292 -20.10 -31.32 15.19
C LYS A 292 -21.08 -30.14 15.29
N TYR A 293 -20.89 -29.31 16.32
CA TYR A 293 -21.75 -28.18 16.64
C TYR A 293 -21.51 -26.95 15.74
N GLN A 294 -20.51 -26.98 14.88
CA GLN A 294 -20.25 -25.96 13.86
C GLN A 294 -19.79 -26.65 12.56
N GLY A 295 -19.97 -25.99 11.42
CA GLY A 295 -19.50 -26.46 10.13
C GLY A 295 -19.48 -25.35 9.10
N SER A 296 -18.55 -25.43 8.15
CA SER A 296 -18.40 -24.44 7.08
C SER A 296 -18.32 -25.09 5.70
N GLY A 297 -18.69 -24.32 4.67
CA GLY A 297 -18.43 -24.60 3.26
C GLY A 297 -17.80 -23.39 2.59
N GLY A 298 -16.83 -23.61 1.70
CA GLY A 298 -15.99 -22.58 1.09
C GLY A 298 -14.66 -22.35 1.84
N GLY A 299 -13.73 -21.60 1.24
CA GLY A 299 -12.33 -21.48 1.74
C GLY A 299 -11.97 -20.17 2.45
N ASN A 300 -12.75 -19.11 2.28
CA ASN A 300 -12.39 -17.75 2.73
C ASN A 300 -12.78 -17.48 4.19
N PHE A 301 -12.24 -18.27 5.12
CA PHE A 301 -12.46 -18.10 6.55
C PHE A 301 -11.29 -18.60 7.41
N PHE A 302 -11.21 -18.12 8.64
CA PHE A 302 -10.32 -18.63 9.69
C PHE A 302 -11.00 -18.52 11.06
N ASP A 303 -10.44 -19.20 12.04
CA ASP A 303 -10.92 -19.11 13.42
C ASP A 303 -9.79 -18.93 14.43
N VAL A 304 -10.11 -18.21 15.50
CA VAL A 304 -9.23 -17.96 16.64
C VAL A 304 -9.97 -18.26 17.95
N VAL A 305 -9.25 -18.72 18.96
CA VAL A 305 -9.83 -19.08 20.26
C VAL A 305 -9.20 -18.21 21.33
N THR A 306 -10.05 -17.56 22.13
CA THR A 306 -9.61 -16.73 23.26
C THR A 306 -9.15 -17.59 24.43
N LYS A 307 -8.44 -17.00 25.41
CA LYS A 307 -8.07 -17.68 26.67
C LYS A 307 -9.26 -18.24 27.46
N HIS A 308 -10.47 -17.72 27.23
CA HIS A 308 -11.69 -18.11 27.91
C HIS A 308 -12.55 -19.11 27.11
N ASN A 309 -11.98 -19.81 26.13
CA ASN A 309 -12.66 -20.78 25.26
C ASN A 309 -13.84 -20.19 24.46
N VAL A 310 -13.85 -18.87 24.26
CA VAL A 310 -14.72 -18.21 23.28
C VAL A 310 -14.08 -18.35 21.90
N LYS A 311 -14.84 -18.82 20.92
CA LYS A 311 -14.41 -18.99 19.54
C LYS A 311 -14.86 -17.81 18.69
N VAL A 312 -13.93 -17.24 17.94
CA VAL A 312 -14.15 -16.16 16.97
C VAL A 312 -13.91 -16.74 15.58
N VAL A 313 -14.91 -16.67 14.72
CA VAL A 313 -14.83 -17.11 13.32
C VAL A 313 -14.98 -15.90 12.42
N VAL A 314 -13.97 -15.68 11.59
CA VAL A 314 -13.89 -14.58 10.64
C VAL A 314 -13.93 -15.16 9.23
N SER A 315 -14.73 -14.57 8.36
CA SER A 315 -14.80 -14.94 6.95
C SER A 315 -14.95 -13.68 6.12
N TYR A 316 -14.54 -13.75 4.87
CA TYR A 316 -14.28 -12.57 4.08
C TYR A 316 -14.55 -12.77 2.59
N SER A 317 -14.60 -11.66 1.85
CA SER A 317 -14.68 -11.62 0.38
C SER A 317 -14.00 -10.35 -0.16
N VAL A 318 -13.30 -10.50 -1.28
CA VAL A 318 -12.67 -9.40 -2.03
C VAL A 318 -13.51 -9.17 -3.30
N GLY A 319 -14.48 -8.26 -3.22
CA GLY A 319 -15.43 -8.00 -4.31
C GLY A 319 -16.68 -8.89 -4.26
N PRO A 320 -17.48 -8.81 -3.19
CA PRO A 320 -18.67 -9.62 -3.03
C PRO A 320 -19.69 -9.34 -4.15
N THR A 321 -20.41 -10.39 -4.55
CA THR A 321 -21.49 -10.32 -5.53
C THR A 321 -22.84 -10.70 -4.92
N PRO A 322 -23.97 -10.20 -5.46
CA PRO A 322 -25.28 -10.48 -4.89
C PRO A 322 -25.59 -11.98 -4.84
N ILE A 323 -26.11 -12.45 -3.70
CA ILE A 323 -26.45 -13.87 -3.49
C ILE A 323 -27.95 -14.12 -3.66
N ASN A 324 -28.31 -15.31 -4.14
CA ASN A 324 -29.71 -15.68 -4.32
C ASN A 324 -30.36 -16.11 -2.98
N LYS A 325 -30.82 -15.12 -2.22
CA LYS A 325 -31.46 -15.31 -0.90
C LYS A 325 -32.68 -16.24 -0.94
N SER A 326 -33.49 -16.17 -2.00
CA SER A 326 -34.66 -17.04 -2.16
C SER A 326 -34.28 -18.51 -2.30
N LYS A 327 -33.24 -18.81 -3.08
CA LYS A 327 -32.71 -20.17 -3.23
C LYS A 327 -32.08 -20.67 -1.92
N ILE A 328 -31.37 -19.80 -1.20
CA ILE A 328 -30.83 -20.12 0.12
C ILE A 328 -31.97 -20.52 1.07
N GLN A 329 -33.04 -19.74 1.12
CA GLN A 329 -34.19 -20.04 1.97
C GLN A 329 -34.86 -21.36 1.58
N GLU A 330 -35.07 -21.62 0.29
CA GLU A 330 -35.62 -22.88 -0.22
C GLU A 330 -34.75 -24.09 0.19
N LEU A 331 -33.42 -23.97 0.13
CA LEU A 331 -32.50 -25.04 0.55
C LEU A 331 -32.58 -25.29 2.06
N ILE A 332 -32.68 -24.22 2.87
CA ILE A 332 -32.85 -24.30 4.32
C ILE A 332 -34.17 -25.02 4.65
N GLU A 333 -35.26 -24.72 3.96
CA GLU A 333 -36.57 -25.33 4.19
C GLU A 333 -36.63 -26.81 3.75
N ARG A 334 -35.95 -27.15 2.66
CA ARG A 334 -35.92 -28.53 2.10
C ARG A 334 -35.09 -29.50 2.92
N GLN A 335 -34.05 -29.04 3.59
CA GLN A 335 -33.19 -29.94 4.34
C GLN A 335 -33.91 -30.47 5.58
N LYS A 336 -33.93 -31.80 5.73
CA LYS A 336 -34.27 -32.47 6.99
C LYS A 336 -33.15 -32.18 8.00
N MET A 337 -33.28 -31.04 8.68
CA MET A 337 -32.29 -30.44 9.57
C MET A 337 -31.63 -31.47 10.49
N THR A 338 -30.38 -31.80 10.18
CA THR A 338 -29.53 -32.70 10.97
C THR A 338 -29.00 -31.95 12.20
N SER A 339 -28.61 -32.66 13.25
CA SER A 339 -27.82 -32.08 14.35
C SER A 339 -26.36 -31.86 13.96
N ASN A 340 -25.95 -32.30 12.77
CA ASN A 340 -24.59 -32.19 12.26
C ASN A 340 -24.44 -30.92 11.41
N MET A 341 -23.85 -29.88 12.00
CA MET A 341 -23.68 -28.59 11.33
C MET A 341 -22.72 -28.64 10.14
N VAL A 342 -21.81 -29.62 10.09
CA VAL A 342 -20.91 -29.85 8.96
C VAL A 342 -21.70 -30.26 7.72
N ASP A 343 -22.57 -31.26 7.85
CA ASP A 343 -23.37 -31.75 6.72
C ASP A 343 -24.36 -30.67 6.23
N LEU A 344 -24.93 -29.90 7.17
CA LEU A 344 -25.80 -28.76 6.89
C LEU A 344 -25.08 -27.70 6.05
N ALA A 345 -23.91 -27.23 6.52
CA ALA A 345 -23.13 -26.22 5.80
C ALA A 345 -22.72 -26.70 4.40
N GLN A 346 -22.21 -27.93 4.29
CA GLN A 346 -21.80 -28.51 3.01
C GLN A 346 -22.97 -28.66 2.03
N SER A 347 -24.14 -29.08 2.51
CA SER A 347 -25.30 -29.26 1.62
C SER A 347 -25.86 -27.94 1.12
N ILE A 348 -25.83 -26.86 1.94
CA ILE A 348 -26.20 -25.52 1.48
C ILE A 348 -25.17 -25.00 0.47
N TYR A 349 -23.87 -25.13 0.79
CA TYR A 349 -22.77 -24.72 -0.10
C TYR A 349 -22.87 -25.37 -1.49
N ASN A 350 -23.14 -26.68 -1.54
CA ASN A 350 -23.33 -27.40 -2.80
C ASN A 350 -24.54 -26.89 -3.62
N GLY A 351 -25.55 -26.32 -2.96
CA GLY A 351 -26.73 -25.76 -3.61
C GLY A 351 -26.58 -24.30 -4.06
N VAL A 352 -25.61 -23.57 -3.50
CA VAL A 352 -25.37 -22.14 -3.76
C VAL A 352 -23.86 -21.93 -4.01
N PRO A 353 -23.36 -22.24 -5.22
CA PRO A 353 -21.94 -22.11 -5.53
C PRO A 353 -21.49 -20.65 -5.43
N LYS A 354 -20.20 -20.43 -5.15
CA LYS A 354 -19.57 -19.10 -4.92
C LYS A 354 -20.07 -18.36 -3.68
N CYS A 355 -20.49 -19.11 -2.66
CA CYS A 355 -20.84 -18.55 -1.36
C CYS A 355 -19.98 -19.22 -0.28
N ILE A 356 -19.64 -18.47 0.76
CA ILE A 356 -19.21 -19.04 2.03
C ILE A 356 -20.45 -19.33 2.87
N VAL A 357 -20.50 -20.51 3.48
CA VAL A 357 -21.56 -20.92 4.39
C VAL A 357 -20.95 -21.27 5.72
N HIS A 358 -21.49 -20.71 6.81
CA HIS A 358 -21.14 -21.12 8.16
C HIS A 358 -22.41 -21.42 8.95
N ALA A 359 -22.46 -22.62 9.53
CA ALA A 359 -23.56 -23.10 10.35
C ALA A 359 -23.06 -23.35 11.79
N ILE A 360 -23.77 -22.78 12.76
CA ILE A 360 -23.49 -22.96 14.19
C ILE A 360 -24.76 -23.48 14.87
N SER A 361 -24.63 -24.49 15.74
CA SER A 361 -25.76 -25.05 16.47
C SER A 361 -26.48 -24.01 17.30
N ARG A 362 -27.82 -24.07 17.35
CA ARG A 362 -28.65 -23.19 18.17
C ARG A 362 -28.39 -23.28 19.68
N TYR A 363 -27.69 -24.33 20.13
CA TYR A 363 -27.32 -24.53 21.52
C TYR A 363 -26.07 -23.73 21.93
N LYS A 364 -25.56 -22.89 21.04
CA LYS A 364 -24.49 -21.93 21.33
C LYS A 364 -25.08 -20.53 21.36
N ASP A 365 -24.51 -19.68 22.21
CA ASP A 365 -24.75 -18.25 22.15
C ASP A 365 -23.85 -17.68 21.07
N VAL A 366 -24.46 -17.05 20.06
CA VAL A 366 -23.77 -16.51 18.89
C VAL A 366 -24.09 -15.04 18.78
N VAL A 367 -23.05 -14.22 18.69
CA VAL A 367 -23.11 -12.82 18.30
C VAL A 367 -22.38 -12.70 16.98
N GLU A 368 -22.93 -11.92 16.05
CA GLU A 368 -22.30 -11.62 14.77
C GLU A 368 -22.21 -10.11 14.55
N SER A 369 -21.27 -9.70 13.71
CA SER A 369 -21.32 -8.42 13.02
C SER A 369 -20.68 -8.57 11.63
N ASN A 370 -21.08 -7.75 10.65
CA ASN A 370 -20.53 -7.77 9.30
C ASN A 370 -20.59 -6.38 8.64
N ASN A 371 -19.79 -6.17 7.58
CA ASN A 371 -19.81 -4.96 6.77
C ASN A 371 -20.16 -5.22 5.29
N PHE A 372 -20.78 -6.37 4.98
CA PHE A 372 -21.14 -6.73 3.61
C PHE A 372 -22.30 -5.87 3.09
N PRO A 373 -22.38 -5.64 1.77
CA PRO A 373 -23.59 -5.12 1.14
C PRO A 373 -24.79 -6.04 1.45
N GLU A 374 -25.97 -5.44 1.62
CA GLU A 374 -27.16 -6.16 2.07
C GLU A 374 -27.49 -7.37 1.16
N ASP A 375 -27.38 -7.21 -0.16
CA ASP A 375 -27.68 -8.25 -1.15
C ASP A 375 -26.61 -9.34 -1.26
N CYS A 376 -25.43 -9.13 -0.67
CA CYS A 376 -24.30 -10.06 -0.69
C CYS A 376 -24.20 -10.92 0.58
N TYR A 377 -25.05 -10.67 1.58
CA TYR A 377 -25.01 -11.31 2.89
C TYR A 377 -26.40 -11.78 3.33
N TYR A 378 -26.44 -12.95 3.96
CA TYR A 378 -27.64 -13.56 4.51
C TYR A 378 -27.32 -14.18 5.86
N TYR A 379 -27.93 -13.63 6.91
CA TYR A 379 -27.89 -14.19 8.25
C TYR A 379 -29.30 -14.56 8.71
N THR A 380 -29.43 -15.75 9.31
CA THR A 380 -30.69 -16.16 9.92
C THR A 380 -30.50 -17.09 11.10
N LYS A 381 -31.40 -16.97 12.07
CA LYS A 381 -31.57 -17.92 13.17
C LYS A 381 -32.69 -18.90 12.80
N HIS A 382 -32.31 -20.09 12.36
CA HIS A 382 -33.24 -21.16 12.04
C HIS A 382 -33.46 -22.10 13.23
N LYS A 383 -34.50 -22.96 13.17
CA LYS A 383 -34.96 -23.84 14.27
C LYS A 383 -33.88 -24.72 14.91
N LYS A 384 -32.72 -24.96 14.27
CA LYS A 384 -31.62 -25.77 14.82
C LYS A 384 -30.24 -25.13 14.71
N ALA A 385 -30.10 -24.01 14.00
CA ALA A 385 -28.80 -23.43 13.67
C ALA A 385 -28.89 -21.92 13.45
N TYR A 386 -27.79 -21.22 13.73
CA TYR A 386 -27.45 -19.94 13.15
C TYR A 386 -26.75 -20.19 11.81
N LEU A 387 -27.19 -19.51 10.77
CA LEU A 387 -26.62 -19.60 9.44
C LEU A 387 -26.12 -18.23 9.02
N CYS A 388 -24.86 -18.16 8.63
CA CYS A 388 -24.21 -17.00 8.03
C CYS A 388 -23.74 -17.39 6.64
N ILE A 389 -24.25 -16.71 5.62
CA ILE A 389 -23.96 -17.01 4.21
C ILE A 389 -23.63 -15.70 3.52
N HIS A 390 -22.52 -15.67 2.77
CA HIS A 390 -22.14 -14.50 1.99
C HIS A 390 -21.42 -14.91 0.70
N SER A 391 -21.27 -13.97 -0.24
CA SER A 391 -20.43 -14.17 -1.43
C SER A 391 -19.02 -14.61 -1.04
N GLU A 392 -18.44 -15.54 -1.78
CA GLU A 392 -17.02 -15.90 -1.65
C GLU A 392 -16.09 -14.73 -1.97
#